data_AF-A0A7M1B1P3-F1
#
_entry.id   AF-A0A7M1B1P3-F1
#
_cell.length_a   1.000
_cell.length_b   1.000
_cell.length_c   1.000
_cell.angle_alpha   90.00
_cell.angle_beta   90.00
_cell.angle_gamma   90.00
#
_symmetry.space_group_name_H-M   'P 1'
#
loop_
_entity.id
_entity.type
_entity.pdbx_description
1 polymer ?
#
loop_
_entity_poly.entity_id
_entity_poly.type
_entity_poly.pdbx_seq_one_letter_code
_entity_poly.pdbx_strand_id
1 'polypeptide(L)'
;MSEQAKILEEMQQLVMQILKTGTATVEEGDRLDELEEQMLKQKCYRPTDAQNSENQGEEIAELFFNNDTTGAINKMIEYDITPEDFFGFAAYHFEDDPRVGMFTKSFIDNVNTTYKSRS
;
A
#
# COMPACT_ATOMS: atom_id res chain seq x y z
N MET A 1 13.58 8.45 0.71
CA MET A 1 13.35 7.04 0.35
C MET A 1 12.08 6.61 1.04
N SER A 2 11.15 5.98 0.32
CA SER A 2 9.93 5.45 0.92
C SER A 2 10.26 4.30 1.87
N GLU A 3 9.42 4.05 2.87
CA GLU A 3 9.59 2.93 3.79
C GLU A 3 9.57 1.57 3.05
N GLN A 4 8.74 1.44 2.01
CA GLN A 4 8.75 0.27 1.11
C GLN A 4 10.12 0.05 0.45
N ALA A 5 10.80 1.13 0.02
CA ALA A 5 12.12 1.02 -0.59
C ALA A 5 13.19 0.54 0.41
N LYS A 6 13.06 0.93 1.69
CA LYS A 6 13.97 0.46 2.75
C LYS A 6 13.75 -1.03 3.08
N ILE A 7 12.48 -1.47 3.14
CA ILE A 7 12.14 -2.88 3.37
C ILE A 7 12.66 -3.74 2.21
N LEU A 8 12.44 -3.30 0.96
CA LEU A 8 12.95 -4.00 -0.23
C LEU A 8 14.48 -4.04 -0.28
N GLU A 9 15.15 -2.96 0.10
CA GLU A 9 16.61 -2.91 0.19
C GLU A 9 17.14 -3.90 1.24
N GLU A 10 16.48 -3.99 2.40
CA GLU A 10 16.86 -4.92 3.47
C GLU A 10 16.63 -6.39 3.05
N MET A 11 15.48 -6.69 2.43
CA MET A 11 15.22 -8.02 1.86
C MET A 11 16.26 -8.40 0.80
N GLN A 12 16.63 -7.47 -0.08
CA GLN A 12 17.65 -7.71 -1.10
C GLN A 12 19.01 -8.02 -0.47
N GLN A 13 19.40 -7.29 0.59
CA GLN A 13 20.65 -7.54 1.30
C GLN A 13 20.67 -8.93 1.94
N LEU A 14 19.59 -9.34 2.61
CA LEU A 14 19.44 -10.67 3.22
C LEU A 14 19.51 -11.78 2.17
N VAL A 15 18.79 -11.65 1.06
CA VAL A 15 18.82 -12.63 -0.03
C VAL A 15 20.22 -12.74 -0.64
N MET A 16 20.89 -11.61 -0.89
CA MET A 16 22.27 -11.64 -1.42
C MET A 16 23.25 -12.26 -0.43
N GLN A 17 23.04 -12.07 0.87
CA GLN A 17 23.87 -12.70 1.90
C GLN A 17 23.71 -14.22 1.88
N ILE A 18 22.46 -14.72 1.87
CA ILE A 18 22.15 -16.16 1.77
C ILE A 18 22.74 -16.76 0.50
N LEU A 19 22.65 -16.07 -0.64
CA LEU A 19 23.23 -16.54 -1.91
C LEU A 19 24.77 -16.59 -1.86
N LYS A 20 25.42 -15.71 -1.10
CA LYS A 20 26.88 -15.72 -0.92
C LYS A 20 27.35 -16.82 0.02
N THR A 21 26.60 -17.08 1.08
CA THR A 21 26.92 -18.12 2.07
C THR A 21 26.50 -19.51 1.62
N GLY A 22 25.52 -19.59 0.71
CA GLY A 22 24.97 -20.84 0.16
C GLY A 22 24.02 -21.56 1.12
N THR A 23 23.74 -20.98 2.28
CA THR A 23 22.85 -21.54 3.31
C THR A 23 22.14 -20.39 4.04
N ALA A 24 20.85 -20.57 4.35
CA ALA A 24 20.11 -19.66 5.22
C ALA A 24 20.13 -20.18 6.65
N THR A 25 20.33 -19.29 7.63
CA THR A 25 20.04 -19.60 9.03
C THR A 25 18.55 -19.46 9.31
N VAL A 26 18.10 -20.02 10.44
CA VAL A 26 16.71 -19.83 10.92
C VAL A 26 16.44 -18.35 11.17
N GLU A 27 17.39 -17.61 11.75
CA GLU A 27 17.26 -16.18 12.02
C GLU A 27 17.17 -15.34 10.73
N GLU A 28 17.89 -15.71 9.68
CA GLU A 28 17.78 -15.07 8.36
C GLU A 28 16.42 -15.36 7.70
N GLY A 29 15.89 -16.58 7.89
CA GLY A 29 14.54 -16.95 7.46
C GLY A 29 13.46 -16.17 8.21
N ASP A 30 13.51 -16.16 9.54
CA ASP A 30 12.56 -15.42 10.39
C ASP A 30 12.57 -13.92 10.07
N ARG A 31 13.75 -13.34 9.78
CA ARG A 31 13.87 -11.94 9.39
C ARG A 31 13.29 -11.66 8.01
N LEU A 32 13.44 -12.57 7.05
CA LEU A 32 12.79 -12.45 5.74
C LEU A 32 11.27 -12.52 5.88
N ASP A 33 10.76 -13.44 6.69
CA ASP A 33 9.33 -13.55 6.97
C ASP A 33 8.79 -12.27 7.64
N GLU A 34 9.54 -11.68 8.59
CA GLU A 34 9.18 -10.42 9.24
C GLU A 34 9.16 -9.24 8.25
N LEU A 35 10.15 -9.16 7.36
CA LEU A 35 10.21 -8.11 6.32
C LEU A 35 9.12 -8.31 5.27
N GLU A 36 8.79 -9.55 4.93
CA GLU A 36 7.66 -9.88 4.05
C GLU A 36 6.33 -9.55 4.73
N GLU A 37 6.18 -9.80 6.03
CA GLU A 37 5.02 -9.39 6.82
C GLU A 37 4.91 -7.86 6.92
N GLN A 38 6.04 -7.14 7.03
CA GLN A 38 6.07 -5.67 6.99
C GLN A 38 5.75 -5.12 5.60
N MET A 39 6.25 -5.77 4.54
CA MET A 39 5.83 -5.49 3.16
C MET A 39 4.34 -5.74 2.99
N LEU A 40 3.80 -6.82 3.56
CA LEU A 40 2.39 -7.17 3.54
C LEU A 40 1.56 -6.17 4.35
N LYS A 41 2.01 -5.73 5.51
CA LYS A 41 1.38 -4.65 6.30
C LYS A 41 1.38 -3.32 5.54
N GLN A 42 2.43 -3.04 4.79
CA GLN A 42 2.47 -1.89 3.87
C GLN A 42 1.71 -2.13 2.55
N LYS A 43 1.35 -3.38 2.23
CA LYS A 43 0.56 -3.75 1.04
C LYS A 43 -0.93 -3.97 1.31
N CYS A 44 -1.34 -4.26 2.55
CA CYS A 44 -2.71 -4.72 2.85
C CYS A 44 -3.21 -4.19 4.20
N TYR A 45 -3.87 -3.04 4.13
CA TYR A 45 -5.33 -3.01 4.21
C TYR A 45 -6.00 -4.37 4.42
N ARG A 46 -6.73 -4.52 5.52
CA ARG A 46 -7.41 -5.76 5.94
C ARG A 46 -8.40 -6.24 4.86
N PRO A 47 -8.77 -7.52 4.84
CA PRO A 47 -9.92 -7.99 4.05
C PRO A 47 -11.18 -7.22 4.45
N THR A 48 -12.01 -6.86 3.48
CA THR A 48 -13.31 -6.21 3.71
C THR A 48 -14.43 -7.26 3.66
N ASP A 49 -15.51 -7.05 4.41
CA ASP A 49 -16.71 -7.89 4.34
C ASP A 49 -17.53 -7.65 3.04
N ALA A 50 -17.05 -6.77 2.16
CA ALA A 50 -17.76 -6.35 0.96
C ALA A 50 -17.58 -7.39 -0.16
N GLN A 51 -18.70 -7.83 -0.72
CA GLN A 51 -18.78 -8.92 -1.72
C GLN A 51 -18.01 -8.70 -3.04
N ASN A 52 -17.42 -7.52 -3.25
CA ASN A 52 -16.81 -7.10 -4.51
C ASN A 52 -15.39 -6.49 -4.40
N SER A 53 -14.87 -6.23 -3.20
CA SER A 53 -13.49 -5.73 -3.02
C SER A 53 -12.67 -6.79 -2.28
N GLU A 54 -11.49 -7.14 -2.80
CA GLU A 54 -10.65 -8.18 -2.18
C GLU A 54 -9.94 -7.64 -0.92
N ASN A 55 -9.85 -6.30 -0.77
CA ASN A 55 -9.24 -5.61 0.37
C ASN A 55 -9.71 -4.14 0.51
N GLN A 56 -9.37 -3.47 1.63
CA GLN A 56 -9.77 -2.07 1.86
C GLN A 56 -9.18 -1.08 0.84
N GLY A 57 -8.00 -1.38 0.26
CA GLY A 57 -7.38 -0.54 -0.76
C GLY A 57 -8.19 -0.53 -2.05
N GLU A 58 -8.69 -1.69 -2.47
CA GLU A 58 -9.59 -1.83 -3.61
C GLU A 58 -10.94 -1.16 -3.38
N GLU A 59 -11.52 -1.29 -2.18
CA GLU A 59 -12.77 -0.59 -1.84
C GLU A 59 -12.62 0.93 -1.98
N ILE A 60 -11.52 1.48 -1.46
CA ILE A 60 -11.22 2.91 -1.58
C ILE A 60 -10.97 3.31 -3.05
N ALA A 61 -10.25 2.48 -3.81
CA ALA A 61 -9.98 2.72 -5.21
C ALA A 61 -11.26 2.72 -6.05
N GLU A 62 -12.17 1.76 -5.84
CA GLU A 62 -13.47 1.72 -6.50
C GLU A 62 -14.29 2.98 -6.22
N LEU A 63 -14.29 3.46 -4.98
CA LEU A 63 -14.98 4.71 -4.63
C LEU A 63 -14.41 5.90 -5.41
N PHE A 64 -13.08 6.02 -5.51
CA PHE A 64 -12.48 7.04 -6.35
C PHE A 64 -12.84 6.88 -7.83
N PHE A 65 -12.74 5.67 -8.39
CA PHE A 65 -13.08 5.39 -9.80
C PHE A 65 -14.54 5.68 -10.13
N ASN A 66 -15.43 5.58 -9.14
CA ASN A 66 -16.85 5.94 -9.25
C ASN A 66 -17.14 7.42 -8.91
N ASN A 67 -16.11 8.28 -8.82
CA ASN A 67 -16.18 9.69 -8.45
C ASN A 67 -16.72 9.99 -7.04
N ASP A 68 -16.76 9.00 -6.15
CA ASP A 68 -17.10 9.20 -4.74
C ASP A 68 -15.86 9.52 -3.90
N THR A 69 -15.29 10.71 -4.13
CA THR A 69 -14.11 11.21 -3.40
C THR A 69 -14.39 11.35 -1.90
N THR A 70 -15.62 11.69 -1.51
CA THR A 70 -15.96 11.85 -0.09
C THR A 70 -16.08 10.49 0.61
N GLY A 71 -16.74 9.51 0.00
CA GLY A 71 -16.81 8.15 0.51
C GLY A 71 -15.43 7.52 0.64
N ALA A 72 -14.58 7.67 -0.39
CA ALA A 72 -13.21 7.17 -0.37
C ALA A 72 -12.40 7.74 0.82
N ILE A 73 -12.45 9.06 1.03
CA ILE A 73 -11.76 9.71 2.16
C ILE A 73 -12.32 9.25 3.50
N ASN A 74 -13.63 9.09 3.63
CA ASN A 74 -14.24 8.59 4.86
C ASN A 74 -13.77 7.17 5.18
N LYS A 75 -13.65 6.30 4.17
CA LYS A 75 -13.13 4.94 4.30
C LYS A 75 -11.65 4.93 4.66
N MET A 76 -10.86 5.83 4.07
CA MET A 76 -9.47 6.01 4.47
C MET A 76 -9.35 6.35 5.96
N ILE A 77 -10.19 7.25 6.48
CA ILE A 77 -10.20 7.60 7.91
C ILE A 77 -10.69 6.41 8.77
N GLU A 78 -11.76 5.73 8.36
CA GLU A 78 -12.30 4.55 9.05
C GLU A 78 -11.24 3.46 9.23
N TYR A 79 -10.38 3.29 8.23
CA TYR A 79 -9.37 2.25 8.19
C TYR A 79 -7.98 2.70 8.66
N ASP A 80 -7.84 3.94 9.11
CA ASP A 80 -6.56 4.55 9.52
C ASP A 80 -5.50 4.51 8.40
N ILE A 81 -5.94 4.85 7.20
CA ILE A 81 -5.16 4.80 5.96
C ILE A 81 -4.79 6.21 5.55
N THR A 82 -3.50 6.53 5.51
CA THR A 82 -3.09 7.84 5.01
C THR A 82 -3.19 7.92 3.48
N PRO A 83 -3.36 9.12 2.90
CA PRO A 83 -3.30 9.29 1.46
C PRO A 83 -1.98 8.86 0.84
N GLU A 84 -0.86 9.03 1.55
CA GLU A 84 0.45 8.56 1.08
C GLU A 84 0.46 7.04 0.91
N ASP A 85 -0.06 6.31 1.90
CA ASP A 85 -0.17 4.85 1.84
C ASP A 85 -1.08 4.42 0.69
N PHE A 86 -2.25 5.06 0.55
CA PHE A 86 -3.23 4.69 -0.47
C PHE A 86 -2.70 4.94 -1.89
N PHE A 87 -2.10 6.11 -2.16
CA PHE A 87 -1.59 6.40 -3.49
C PHE A 87 -0.33 5.58 -3.81
N GLY A 88 0.47 5.19 -2.80
CA GLY A 88 1.52 4.20 -2.96
C GLY A 88 0.96 2.83 -3.36
N PHE A 89 -0.11 2.38 -2.71
CA PHE A 89 -0.84 1.16 -3.07
C PHE A 89 -1.38 1.22 -4.50
N ALA A 90 -2.06 2.32 -4.87
CA ALA A 90 -2.69 2.45 -6.17
C ALA A 90 -1.67 2.49 -7.32
N ALA A 91 -0.52 3.13 -7.12
CA ALA A 91 0.56 3.15 -8.09
C ALA A 91 1.15 1.76 -8.37
N TYR A 92 1.14 0.87 -7.37
CA TYR A 92 1.67 -0.49 -7.50
C TYR A 92 0.62 -1.49 -8.03
N HIS A 93 -0.61 -1.46 -7.52
CA HIS A 93 -1.63 -2.47 -7.83
C HIS A 93 -2.40 -2.19 -9.12
N PHE A 94 -2.41 -0.95 -9.58
CA PHE A 94 -3.17 -0.53 -10.76
C PHE A 94 -2.28 0.13 -11.82
N GLU A 95 -0.98 -0.18 -11.86
CA GLU A 95 -0.01 0.42 -12.81
C GLU A 95 -0.50 0.37 -14.26
N ASP A 96 -1.13 -0.75 -14.66
CA ASP A 96 -1.67 -0.96 -16.01
C ASP A 96 -3.16 -0.58 -16.18
N ASP A 97 -3.83 -0.09 -15.12
CA ASP A 97 -5.25 0.27 -15.20
C ASP A 97 -5.41 1.72 -15.69
N PRO A 98 -6.07 1.98 -16.84
CA PRO A 98 -6.23 3.33 -17.37
C PRO A 98 -6.99 4.29 -16.44
N ARG A 99 -7.76 3.78 -15.47
CA ARG A 99 -8.51 4.59 -14.50
C ARG A 99 -7.58 5.34 -13.54
N VAL A 100 -6.36 4.85 -13.27
CA VAL A 100 -5.39 5.55 -12.40
C VAL A 100 -4.92 6.89 -12.96
N GLY A 101 -5.15 7.15 -14.25
CA GLY A 101 -4.91 8.46 -14.85
C GLY A 101 -5.66 9.61 -14.16
N MET A 102 -6.71 9.31 -13.38
CA MET A 102 -7.41 10.30 -12.56
C MET A 102 -6.59 10.81 -11.36
N PHE A 103 -5.63 10.02 -10.87
CA PHE A 103 -4.77 10.33 -9.72
C PHE A 103 -3.66 11.31 -10.10
N THR A 104 -4.05 12.43 -10.69
CA THR A 104 -3.16 13.55 -10.99
C THR A 104 -2.61 14.14 -9.69
N LYS A 105 -1.46 14.82 -9.77
CA LYS A 105 -0.89 15.53 -8.62
C LYS A 105 -1.90 16.47 -7.95
N SER A 106 -2.65 17.25 -8.73
CA SER A 106 -3.70 18.14 -8.21
C SER A 106 -4.82 17.39 -7.49
N PHE A 107 -5.17 16.19 -7.94
CA PHE A 107 -6.16 15.35 -7.29
C PHE A 107 -5.63 14.84 -5.94
N ILE A 108 -4.40 14.31 -5.94
CA ILE A 108 -3.71 13.82 -4.73
C ILE A 108 -3.56 14.94 -3.69
N ASP A 109 -3.17 16.14 -4.12
CA ASP A 109 -3.02 17.31 -3.23
C ASP A 109 -4.37 17.71 -2.59
N ASN A 110 -5.46 17.63 -3.36
CA ASN A 110 -6.81 17.89 -2.86
C ASN A 110 -7.27 16.82 -1.85
N VAL A 111 -7.06 15.54 -2.15
CA VAL A 111 -7.36 14.43 -1.22
C VAL A 111 -6.55 14.59 0.06
N ASN A 112 -5.26 14.89 -0.03
CA ASN A 112 -4.40 15.15 1.13
C ASN A 112 -4.91 16.29 2.01
N THR A 113 -5.31 17.40 1.40
CA THR A 113 -5.83 18.57 2.11
C THR A 113 -7.15 18.22 2.80
N THR A 114 -8.05 17.53 2.09
CA THR A 114 -9.37 17.16 2.61
C THR A 114 -9.26 16.12 3.72
N TYR A 115 -8.41 15.12 3.57
CA TYR A 115 -8.14 14.10 4.59
C TYR A 115 -7.67 14.75 5.90
N LYS A 116 -6.64 15.62 5.84
CA LYS A 116 -6.11 16.35 7.01
C LYS A 116 -7.11 17.26 7.69
N SER A 117 -8.12 17.74 6.96
CA SER A 117 -9.18 18.58 7.53
C SER A 117 -10.26 17.77 8.26
N ARG A 118 -10.30 16.45 8.07
CA ARG A 118 -11.35 15.54 8.56
C ARG A 118 -10.84 14.48 9.54
N SER A 119 -9.55 14.19 9.55
CA SER A 119 -8.83 13.36 10.54
C SER A 119 -8.51 14.17 11.80
#